data_AF-A0A0T6US24-F1
#
_entry.id   AF-A0A0T6US24-F1
#
_cell.length_a   1.000
_cell.length_b   1.000
_cell.length_c   1.000
_cell.angle_alpha   90.00
_cell.angle_beta   90.00
_cell.angle_gamma   90.00
#
_symmetry.space_group_name_H-M   'P 1'
#
loop_
_entity.id
_entity.type
_entity.pdbx_description
1 polymer ?
#
loop_
_entity_poly.entity_id
_entity_poly.type
_entity_poly.pdbx_seq_one_letter_code
_entity_poly.pdbx_strand_id
1 'polypeptide(L)'
;MWACQAQITRIEAASELHAGELPQSGWEPVSLPDVWRPQWLGLPGGLWYRVAWTNACQDQPVALAVDRMVMAAQVYHNGELLWQDESLQAPMSRGWNMPRYWVLPASTLRGENTLLFRLVSERHPMPGLGTLTLGDLHSVLDVHERNVWQQRDALVINVIISLMIAALFLLIWLMRPKEHALGWFALSSLLWSFGMLNMFLTTPWPFESGIVWDRISLILLISYPSAFAMFVWSFGGLRFPRLTPLLWGSTALVALVIALIQAEHIVVLQFVCTISYRIIFSLICFGYSIYALRTRQPGQMLLGVCLLIFLLLNFYDLLAHLGFLSHFQDLKALSAPISSVVMFVIVAWRFVSGLRRIETFNEELQQAVNTTREELTRILRREHELEGTNIRLNERLRMTHDLHDSMGSSLMRSIIMAEQNRSLERSQFLSMLKELRNDLRHVIDGSSSAAAVDYSTPTVWIAPLRRRFSALFDELDVNTRWRLPEQWPFEVGSARLLALTRFLEEALTNVLKHSQCSELEITLQLDEDQRMRLTVRDNGRGFDPAGVGEQGRGIGMNSMRMRIERIGGQLNITSKPGETQLTVTFSAEALSPHS
;
A
#
# COMPACT_ATOMS: atom_id res chain seq x y z
N MET A 1 -73.24 -3.19 9.36
CA MET A 1 -72.95 -2.21 8.31
C MET A 1 -72.78 -2.99 7.02
N TRP A 2 -73.67 -2.78 6.06
CA TRP A 2 -73.56 -3.42 4.75
C TRP A 2 -72.38 -2.75 4.06
N ALA A 3 -71.35 -3.51 3.71
CA ALA A 3 -70.19 -2.97 3.01
C ALA A 3 -70.66 -2.33 1.70
N CYS A 4 -70.15 -1.15 1.36
CA CYS A 4 -70.41 -0.50 0.09
C CYS A 4 -70.04 -1.47 -1.06
N GLN A 5 -71.05 -2.01 -1.74
CA GLN A 5 -70.88 -2.90 -2.88
C GLN A 5 -71.14 -2.12 -4.17
N ALA A 6 -70.07 -1.88 -4.92
CA ALA A 6 -70.13 -1.40 -6.28
C ALA A 6 -69.92 -2.58 -7.23
N GLN A 7 -70.81 -2.75 -8.20
CA GLN A 7 -70.74 -3.86 -9.15
C GLN A 7 -70.77 -3.33 -10.58
N ILE A 8 -69.75 -3.72 -11.36
CA ILE A 8 -69.69 -3.46 -12.80
C ILE A 8 -70.72 -4.36 -13.48
N THR A 9 -71.67 -3.76 -14.19
CA THR A 9 -72.76 -4.47 -14.88
C THR A 9 -72.40 -4.75 -16.33
N ARG A 10 -71.72 -3.82 -17.00
CA ARG A 10 -71.39 -3.92 -18.42
C ARG A 10 -70.12 -3.16 -18.74
N ILE A 11 -69.28 -3.74 -19.60
CA ILE A 11 -68.10 -3.08 -20.16
C ILE A 11 -68.18 -3.20 -21.67
N GLU A 12 -68.10 -2.07 -22.36
CA GLU A 12 -68.13 -1.99 -23.82
C GLU A 12 -66.99 -1.12 -24.33
N ALA A 13 -66.52 -1.37 -25.55
CA ALA A 13 -65.57 -0.53 -26.25
C ALA A 13 -66.08 -0.15 -27.64
N ALA A 14 -65.78 1.08 -28.08
CA ALA A 14 -66.11 1.60 -29.40
C ALA A 14 -64.95 2.44 -29.95
N SER A 15 -64.69 2.34 -31.25
CA SER A 15 -63.67 3.14 -31.92
C SER A 15 -64.09 4.60 -32.07
N GLU A 16 -63.14 5.51 -31.86
CA GLU A 16 -63.32 6.92 -32.14
C GLU A 16 -63.27 7.20 -33.65
N LEU A 17 -64.39 7.71 -34.21
CA LEU A 17 -64.48 8.12 -35.62
C LEU A 17 -63.97 9.56 -35.83
N HIS A 18 -64.26 10.46 -34.89
CA HIS A 18 -63.77 11.84 -34.87
C HIS A 18 -63.11 12.13 -33.53
N ALA A 19 -61.94 12.77 -33.57
CA ALA A 19 -61.14 13.05 -32.37
C ALA A 19 -61.92 13.90 -31.36
N GLY A 20 -62.15 13.36 -30.16
CA GLY A 20 -62.82 14.00 -29.04
C GLY A 20 -64.32 13.74 -28.97
N GLU A 21 -64.92 13.10 -29.96
CA GLU A 21 -66.36 12.82 -29.97
C GLU A 21 -66.69 11.43 -29.43
N LEU A 22 -67.67 11.37 -28.52
CA LEU A 22 -68.17 10.12 -27.97
C LEU A 22 -68.91 9.31 -29.07
N PRO A 23 -68.54 8.03 -29.31
CA PRO A 23 -69.20 7.21 -30.32
C PRO A 23 -70.69 6.98 -30.00
N GLN A 24 -71.56 7.28 -30.97
CA GLN A 24 -72.99 7.01 -30.84
C GLN A 24 -73.37 5.55 -31.16
N SER A 25 -72.55 4.85 -31.94
CA SER A 25 -72.74 3.45 -32.34
C SER A 25 -71.41 2.68 -32.34
N GLY A 26 -71.46 1.36 -32.53
CA GLY A 26 -70.24 0.52 -32.59
C GLY A 26 -69.69 0.06 -31.24
N TRP A 27 -70.51 0.08 -30.18
CA TRP A 27 -70.16 -0.46 -28.87
C TRP A 27 -70.20 -1.99 -28.87
N GLU A 28 -69.05 -2.62 -28.62
CA GLU A 28 -68.90 -4.07 -28.49
C GLU A 28 -68.58 -4.45 -27.04
N PRO A 29 -69.12 -5.55 -26.49
CA PRO A 29 -68.77 -6.01 -25.15
C PRO A 29 -67.30 -6.46 -25.09
N VAL A 30 -66.59 -6.06 -24.03
CA VAL A 30 -65.18 -6.43 -23.80
C VAL A 30 -64.95 -6.86 -22.35
N SER A 31 -63.96 -7.71 -22.13
CA SER A 31 -63.52 -8.12 -20.80
C SER A 31 -62.22 -7.44 -20.41
N LEU A 32 -62.06 -7.10 -19.14
CA LEU A 32 -60.83 -6.51 -18.62
C LEU A 32 -59.97 -7.57 -17.90
N PRO A 33 -58.63 -7.48 -17.96
CA PRO A 33 -57.86 -6.48 -18.70
C PRO A 33 -57.96 -6.68 -20.22
N ASP A 34 -58.14 -5.60 -20.96
CA ASP A 34 -58.26 -5.60 -22.42
C ASP A 34 -56.94 -5.17 -23.06
N VAL A 35 -56.60 -5.83 -24.17
CA VAL A 35 -55.48 -5.46 -25.04
C VAL A 35 -56.05 -5.31 -26.43
N TRP A 36 -55.77 -4.17 -27.07
CA TRP A 36 -56.42 -3.83 -28.33
C TRP A 36 -56.20 -4.90 -29.39
N ARG A 37 -57.32 -5.33 -29.99
CA ARG A 37 -57.31 -6.28 -31.10
C ARG A 37 -56.64 -5.65 -32.33
N PRO A 38 -56.03 -6.45 -33.24
CA PRO A 38 -55.42 -5.94 -34.48
C PRO A 38 -56.31 -4.99 -35.28
N GLN A 39 -57.62 -5.22 -35.28
CA GLN A 39 -58.63 -4.40 -35.95
C GLN A 39 -58.77 -2.97 -35.39
N TRP A 40 -58.38 -2.73 -34.13
CA TRP A 40 -58.44 -1.42 -33.48
C TRP A 40 -57.12 -0.64 -33.55
N LEU A 41 -56.00 -1.35 -33.77
CA LEU A 41 -54.63 -0.79 -33.82
C LEU A 41 -54.35 0.10 -35.05
N GLY A 42 -55.24 0.14 -36.04
CA GLY A 42 -55.09 0.90 -37.29
C GLY A 42 -56.08 2.07 -37.46
N LEU A 43 -56.92 2.34 -36.47
CA LEU A 43 -57.90 3.43 -36.54
C LEU A 43 -57.21 4.77 -36.20
N PRO A 44 -57.47 5.86 -36.94
CA PRO A 44 -56.79 7.14 -36.75
C PRO A 44 -57.16 7.87 -35.45
N GLY A 45 -58.13 7.35 -34.68
CA GLY A 45 -58.58 7.90 -33.40
C GLY A 45 -58.27 6.98 -32.21
N GLY A 46 -58.71 7.40 -31.02
CA GLY A 46 -58.64 6.59 -29.81
C GLY A 46 -59.68 5.46 -29.74
N LEU A 47 -59.65 4.71 -28.63
CA LEU A 47 -60.69 3.77 -28.25
C LEU A 47 -61.42 4.30 -27.02
N TRP A 48 -62.75 4.32 -27.09
CA TRP A 48 -63.61 4.65 -25.97
C TRP A 48 -64.06 3.38 -25.26
N TYR A 49 -63.95 3.34 -23.93
CA TYR A 49 -64.55 2.31 -23.09
C TYR A 49 -65.70 2.92 -22.30
N ARG A 50 -66.80 2.17 -22.18
CA ARG A 50 -67.96 2.51 -21.38
C ARG A 50 -68.15 1.42 -20.34
N VAL A 51 -68.03 1.80 -19.08
CA VAL A 51 -68.21 0.92 -17.93
C VAL A 51 -69.46 1.37 -17.20
N ALA A 52 -70.53 0.60 -17.36
CA ALA A 52 -71.75 0.77 -16.58
C ALA A 52 -71.60 0.02 -15.25
N TRP A 53 -72.00 0.66 -14.16
CA TRP A 53 -71.90 0.08 -12.83
C TRP A 53 -73.01 0.59 -11.93
N THR A 54 -73.35 -0.21 -10.93
CA THR A 54 -74.37 0.11 -9.93
C THR A 54 -73.72 0.15 -8.55
N ASN A 55 -74.31 0.91 -7.65
CA ASN A 55 -73.86 1.00 -6.26
C ASN A 55 -75.01 0.72 -5.29
N ALA A 56 -74.69 0.02 -4.21
CA ALA A 56 -75.57 -0.14 -3.06
C ALA A 56 -75.15 0.76 -1.88
N CYS A 57 -74.34 1.79 -2.16
CA CYS A 57 -73.69 2.63 -1.16
C CYS A 57 -74.52 3.90 -0.94
N GLN A 58 -75.37 3.92 0.09
CA GLN A 58 -76.13 5.12 0.43
C GLN A 58 -75.24 6.14 1.14
N ASP A 59 -75.17 7.36 0.61
CA ASP A 59 -74.45 8.53 1.15
C ASP A 59 -72.95 8.34 1.45
N GLN A 60 -72.34 7.29 0.91
CA GLN A 60 -70.90 7.02 1.05
C GLN A 60 -70.18 7.21 -0.29
N PRO A 61 -68.97 7.82 -0.28
CA PRO A 61 -68.17 7.91 -1.48
C PRO A 61 -67.69 6.52 -1.92
N VAL A 62 -67.52 6.35 -3.23
CA VAL A 62 -66.98 5.11 -3.83
C VAL A 62 -65.59 5.41 -4.37
N ALA A 63 -64.63 4.53 -4.10
CA ALA A 63 -63.31 4.63 -4.70
C ALA A 63 -63.24 3.87 -6.01
N LEU A 64 -62.47 4.43 -6.95
CA LEU A 64 -62.16 3.85 -8.25
C LEU A 64 -60.64 3.73 -8.37
N ALA A 65 -60.14 2.50 -8.51
CA ALA A 65 -58.75 2.24 -8.91
C ALA A 65 -58.70 1.62 -10.30
N VAL A 66 -57.78 2.12 -11.11
CA VAL A 66 -57.44 1.55 -12.42
C VAL A 66 -55.97 1.17 -12.37
N ASP A 67 -55.66 -0.10 -12.57
CA ASP A 67 -54.29 -0.62 -12.48
C ASP A 67 -53.39 -0.09 -13.60
N ARG A 68 -53.93 0.15 -14.79
CA ARG A 68 -53.20 0.50 -16.00
C ARG A 68 -54.10 1.13 -17.05
N MET A 69 -53.69 2.29 -17.55
CA MET A 69 -54.23 2.93 -18.75
C MET A 69 -53.07 3.18 -19.70
N VAL A 70 -53.01 2.45 -20.81
CA VAL A 70 -51.83 2.50 -21.68
C VAL A 70 -51.94 3.68 -22.66
N MET A 71 -50.93 4.55 -22.65
CA MET A 71 -50.83 5.86 -23.35
C MET A 71 -51.55 7.00 -22.64
N ALA A 72 -52.13 7.95 -23.38
CA ALA A 72 -52.79 9.12 -22.83
C ALA A 72 -54.29 8.88 -22.75
N ALA A 73 -54.89 9.20 -21.61
CA ALA A 73 -56.29 8.91 -21.34
C ALA A 73 -57.07 10.14 -20.85
N GLN A 74 -58.37 10.13 -21.12
CA GLN A 74 -59.36 10.97 -20.45
C GLN A 74 -60.39 10.07 -19.76
N VAL A 75 -60.78 10.45 -18.56
CA VAL A 75 -61.75 9.72 -17.74
C VAL A 75 -62.91 10.63 -17.43
N TYR A 76 -64.12 10.15 -17.69
CA TYR A 76 -65.36 10.85 -17.39
C TYR A 76 -66.23 10.00 -16.46
N HIS A 77 -66.93 10.66 -15.54
CA HIS A 77 -67.91 10.06 -14.65
C HIS A 77 -69.25 10.73 -14.87
N ASN A 78 -70.27 9.94 -15.25
CA ASN A 78 -71.63 10.42 -15.51
C ASN A 78 -71.70 11.60 -16.51
N GLY A 79 -70.75 11.67 -17.45
CA GLY A 79 -70.62 12.72 -18.47
C GLY A 79 -69.71 13.89 -18.09
N GLU A 80 -69.28 13.99 -16.83
CA GLU A 80 -68.36 15.03 -16.37
C GLU A 80 -66.90 14.56 -16.43
N LEU A 81 -65.99 15.44 -16.84
CA LEU A 81 -64.55 15.12 -16.90
C LEU A 81 -64.00 14.95 -15.47
N LEU A 82 -63.55 13.74 -15.16
CA LEU A 82 -62.91 13.41 -13.88
C LEU A 82 -61.41 13.71 -13.91
N TRP A 83 -60.74 13.33 -15.01
CA TRP A 83 -59.30 13.45 -15.15
C TRP A 83 -58.85 13.33 -16.61
N GLN A 84 -57.72 13.97 -16.96
CA GLN A 84 -57.04 13.79 -18.23
C GLN A 84 -55.52 13.87 -18.06
N ASP A 85 -54.79 13.18 -18.94
CA ASP A 85 -53.35 13.38 -19.10
C ASP A 85 -53.00 14.80 -19.59
N GLU A 86 -51.76 15.21 -19.34
CA GLU A 86 -51.24 16.55 -19.68
C GLU A 86 -51.25 16.81 -21.19
N SER A 87 -50.91 15.79 -21.99
CA SER A 87 -50.93 15.87 -23.44
C SER A 87 -51.55 14.62 -24.06
N LEU A 88 -52.63 14.83 -24.82
CA LEU A 88 -53.34 13.81 -25.60
C LEU A 88 -52.91 13.78 -27.08
N GLN A 89 -52.00 14.68 -27.46
CA GLN A 89 -51.44 14.78 -28.82
C GLN A 89 -49.92 14.60 -28.75
N ALA A 90 -49.27 14.26 -29.86
CA ALA A 90 -47.82 14.14 -29.91
C ALA A 90 -47.12 15.46 -29.53
N PRO A 91 -46.14 15.47 -28.61
CA PRO A 91 -45.70 14.36 -27.75
C PRO A 91 -46.72 14.03 -26.65
N MET A 92 -47.24 12.80 -26.67
CA MET A 92 -48.26 12.34 -25.71
C MET A 92 -47.65 12.03 -24.34
N SER A 93 -48.47 12.17 -23.30
CA SER A 93 -48.12 11.68 -21.96
C SER A 93 -47.93 10.16 -21.96
N ARG A 94 -46.87 9.71 -21.26
CA ARG A 94 -46.42 8.30 -21.20
C ARG A 94 -46.81 7.66 -19.87
N GLY A 95 -48.10 7.71 -19.52
CA GLY A 95 -48.63 7.25 -18.22
C GLY A 95 -48.90 5.74 -18.10
N TRP A 96 -48.39 4.91 -19.02
CA TRP A 96 -48.83 3.51 -19.17
C TRP A 96 -48.51 2.58 -17.99
N ASN A 97 -47.65 2.98 -17.07
CA ASN A 97 -47.27 2.24 -15.86
C ASN A 97 -47.74 2.94 -14.59
N MET A 98 -48.70 3.87 -14.70
CA MET A 98 -49.18 4.67 -13.59
C MET A 98 -50.60 4.23 -13.21
N PRO A 99 -50.75 3.37 -12.18
CA PRO A 99 -52.04 3.11 -11.58
C PRO A 99 -52.68 4.43 -11.15
N ARG A 100 -54.00 4.53 -11.29
CA ARG A 100 -54.75 5.73 -10.91
C ARG A 100 -55.79 5.38 -9.86
N TYR A 101 -56.07 6.37 -9.02
CA TYR A 101 -57.03 6.27 -7.94
C TYR A 101 -57.82 7.57 -7.87
N TRP A 102 -59.14 7.45 -7.78
CA TRP A 102 -60.05 8.58 -7.60
C TRP A 102 -61.10 8.24 -6.57
N VAL A 103 -61.53 9.26 -5.83
CA VAL A 103 -62.66 9.18 -4.90
C VAL A 103 -63.86 9.84 -5.57
N LEU A 104 -64.92 9.07 -5.80
CA LEU A 104 -66.18 9.55 -6.36
C LEU A 104 -67.08 10.01 -5.20
N PRO A 105 -67.37 11.32 -5.08
CA PRO A 105 -68.20 11.84 -4.00
C PRO A 105 -69.61 11.26 -4.06
N ALA A 106 -70.23 11.01 -2.90
CA ALA A 106 -71.61 10.48 -2.83
C ALA A 106 -72.62 11.32 -3.63
N SER A 107 -72.39 12.64 -3.75
CA SER A 107 -73.26 13.57 -4.50
C SER A 107 -73.25 13.36 -6.01
N THR A 108 -72.22 12.74 -6.58
CA THR A 108 -72.14 12.48 -8.04
C THR A 108 -72.70 11.11 -8.41
N LEU A 109 -73.02 10.28 -7.40
CA LEU A 109 -73.51 8.92 -7.55
C LEU A 109 -75.02 8.91 -7.87
N ARG A 110 -75.38 8.10 -8.87
CA ARG A 110 -76.75 7.80 -9.29
C ARG A 110 -77.02 6.31 -9.09
N GLY A 111 -78.27 5.86 -9.24
CA GLY A 111 -78.60 4.42 -9.14
C GLY A 111 -77.87 3.57 -10.20
N GLU A 112 -77.74 4.11 -11.41
CA GLU A 112 -76.90 3.56 -12.48
C GLU A 112 -75.87 4.63 -12.87
N ASN A 113 -74.60 4.27 -12.80
CA ASN A 113 -73.48 5.16 -13.08
C ASN A 113 -72.72 4.69 -14.32
N THR A 114 -72.10 5.64 -15.01
CA THR A 114 -71.29 5.35 -16.19
C THR A 114 -69.92 6.00 -16.06
N LEU A 115 -68.87 5.19 -16.25
CA LEU A 115 -67.51 5.67 -16.44
C LEU A 115 -67.15 5.55 -17.93
N LEU A 116 -66.60 6.62 -18.50
CA LEU A 116 -66.09 6.62 -19.87
C LEU A 116 -64.58 6.82 -19.84
N PHE A 117 -63.85 5.96 -20.54
CA PHE A 117 -62.41 6.09 -20.72
C PHE A 117 -62.13 6.32 -22.20
N ARG A 118 -61.52 7.43 -22.55
CA ARG A 118 -61.00 7.68 -23.90
C ARG A 118 -59.50 7.44 -23.87
N LEU A 119 -59.03 6.40 -24.54
CA LEU A 119 -57.62 6.07 -24.65
C LEU A 119 -57.12 6.44 -26.04
N VAL A 120 -56.14 7.34 -26.11
CA VAL A 120 -55.50 7.76 -27.35
C VAL A 120 -54.10 7.13 -27.41
N SER A 121 -53.82 6.39 -28.47
CA SER A 121 -52.55 5.67 -28.65
C SER A 121 -51.98 5.95 -30.02
N GLU A 122 -50.73 6.39 -30.09
CA GLU A 122 -50.03 6.66 -31.34
C GLU A 122 -49.21 5.45 -31.86
N ARG A 123 -49.39 4.26 -31.25
CA ARG A 123 -48.73 2.95 -31.49
C ARG A 123 -47.83 2.52 -30.31
N HIS A 124 -48.41 1.79 -29.36
CA HIS A 124 -47.72 1.11 -28.25
C HIS A 124 -47.85 -0.42 -28.41
N PRO A 125 -46.93 -1.26 -27.90
CA PRO A 125 -46.98 -2.72 -28.07
C PRO A 125 -48.22 -3.42 -27.51
N MET A 126 -48.83 -2.87 -26.47
CA MET A 126 -50.05 -3.40 -25.86
C MET A 126 -50.94 -2.26 -25.36
N PRO A 127 -51.58 -1.48 -26.26
CA PRO A 127 -52.52 -0.46 -25.84
C PRO A 127 -53.78 -1.13 -25.30
N GLY A 128 -54.42 -0.51 -24.32
CA GLY A 128 -55.56 -1.11 -23.64
C GLY A 128 -55.82 -0.54 -22.26
N LEU A 129 -56.91 -1.04 -21.69
CA LEU A 129 -57.37 -0.72 -20.35
C LEU A 129 -57.18 -1.95 -19.46
N GLY A 130 -56.51 -1.77 -18.34
CA GLY A 130 -56.30 -2.86 -17.38
C GLY A 130 -57.52 -3.10 -16.48
N THR A 131 -57.31 -3.76 -15.35
CA THR A 131 -58.38 -4.06 -14.40
C THR A 131 -58.87 -2.82 -13.66
N LEU A 132 -60.20 -2.76 -13.50
CA LEU A 132 -60.90 -1.73 -12.76
C LEU A 132 -61.43 -2.31 -11.45
N THR A 133 -61.17 -1.60 -10.35
CA THR A 133 -61.67 -1.96 -9.02
C THR A 133 -62.51 -0.81 -8.48
N LEU A 134 -63.77 -1.10 -8.14
CA LEU A 134 -64.71 -0.18 -7.52
C LEU A 134 -65.13 -0.72 -6.16
N GLY A 135 -65.23 0.13 -5.14
CA GLY A 135 -65.62 -0.31 -3.81
C GLY A 135 -65.38 0.72 -2.72
N ASP A 136 -65.25 0.21 -1.48
CA ASP A 136 -64.93 1.03 -0.32
C ASP A 136 -63.55 1.67 -0.43
N LEU A 137 -63.43 2.90 0.09
CA LEU A 137 -62.24 3.73 0.07
C LEU A 137 -60.97 2.98 0.47
N HIS A 138 -61.00 2.26 1.60
CA HIS A 138 -59.81 1.59 2.13
C HIS A 138 -59.44 0.36 1.30
N SER A 139 -60.43 -0.47 0.96
CA SER A 139 -60.20 -1.69 0.19
C SER A 139 -59.60 -1.42 -1.19
N VAL A 140 -60.04 -0.35 -1.85
CA VAL A 140 -59.56 0.06 -3.18
C VAL A 140 -58.22 0.76 -3.08
N LEU A 141 -57.98 1.53 -2.02
CA LEU A 141 -56.66 2.14 -1.75
C LEU A 141 -55.58 1.07 -1.56
N ASP A 142 -55.84 0.01 -0.79
CA ASP A 142 -54.90 -1.10 -0.59
C ASP A 142 -54.53 -1.81 -1.90
N VAL A 143 -55.48 -1.90 -2.84
CA VAL A 143 -55.23 -2.45 -4.19
C VAL A 143 -54.40 -1.47 -5.01
N HIS A 144 -54.72 -0.18 -4.94
CA HIS A 144 -53.96 0.87 -5.62
C HIS A 144 -52.50 0.93 -5.16
N GLU A 145 -52.24 0.96 -3.85
CA GLU A 145 -50.88 1.01 -3.29
C GLU A 145 -50.05 -0.22 -3.70
N ARG A 146 -50.65 -1.41 -3.70
CA ARG A 146 -49.98 -2.63 -4.20
C ARG A 146 -49.62 -2.51 -5.69
N ASN A 147 -50.52 -1.98 -6.51
CA ASN A 147 -50.24 -1.75 -7.93
C ASN A 147 -49.12 -0.70 -8.12
N VAL A 148 -49.11 0.38 -7.34
CA VAL A 148 -48.06 1.42 -7.39
C VAL A 148 -46.71 0.82 -7.00
N TRP A 149 -46.68 0.03 -5.93
CA TRP A 149 -45.47 -0.67 -5.49
C TRP A 149 -44.89 -1.57 -6.58
N GLN A 150 -45.72 -2.43 -7.17
CA GLN A 150 -45.29 -3.41 -8.17
C GLN A 150 -44.89 -2.78 -9.51
N GLN A 151 -45.61 -1.75 -9.98
CA GLN A 151 -45.39 -1.16 -11.31
C GLN A 151 -44.38 -0.03 -11.32
N ARG A 152 -44.16 0.64 -10.18
CA ARG A 152 -43.35 1.86 -10.11
C ARG A 152 -42.31 1.83 -9.00
N ASP A 153 -42.70 1.75 -7.74
CA ASP A 153 -41.78 2.02 -6.63
C ASP A 153 -40.62 1.03 -6.59
N ALA A 154 -40.91 -0.28 -6.72
CA ALA A 154 -39.88 -1.30 -6.73
C ALA A 154 -38.89 -1.13 -7.91
N LEU A 155 -39.39 -0.71 -9.07
CA LEU A 155 -38.56 -0.44 -10.24
C LEU A 155 -37.68 0.80 -10.04
N VAL A 156 -38.26 1.89 -9.52
CA VAL A 156 -37.53 3.14 -9.23
C VAL A 156 -36.44 2.90 -8.19
N ILE A 157 -36.75 2.18 -7.11
CA ILE A 157 -35.77 1.77 -6.09
C ILE A 157 -34.63 0.97 -6.75
N ASN A 158 -34.95 0.02 -7.62
CA ASN A 158 -33.91 -0.77 -8.31
C ASN A 158 -33.01 0.09 -9.21
N VAL A 159 -33.58 1.03 -9.97
CA VAL A 159 -32.81 1.95 -10.82
C VAL A 159 -31.90 2.84 -9.96
N ILE A 160 -32.39 3.37 -8.85
CA ILE A 160 -31.58 4.17 -7.92
C ILE A 160 -30.41 3.35 -7.36
N ILE A 161 -30.70 2.15 -6.84
CA ILE A 161 -29.68 1.23 -6.30
C ILE A 161 -28.63 0.90 -7.37
N SER A 162 -29.08 0.56 -8.58
CA SER A 162 -28.21 0.20 -9.71
C SER A 162 -27.34 1.36 -10.16
N LEU A 163 -27.87 2.59 -10.20
CA LEU A 163 -27.11 3.81 -10.51
C LEU A 163 -26.09 4.14 -9.41
N MET A 164 -26.44 4.00 -8.14
CA MET A 164 -25.51 4.21 -7.02
C MET A 164 -24.34 3.22 -7.07
N ILE A 165 -24.65 1.94 -7.29
CA ILE A 165 -23.65 0.88 -7.46
C ILE A 165 -22.76 1.17 -8.68
N ALA A 166 -23.37 1.56 -9.80
CA ALA A 166 -22.64 1.90 -11.02
C ALA A 166 -21.69 3.07 -10.81
N ALA A 167 -22.14 4.15 -10.16
CA ALA A 167 -21.32 5.32 -9.86
C ALA A 167 -20.14 4.96 -8.94
N LEU A 168 -20.39 4.18 -7.89
CA LEU A 168 -19.35 3.71 -6.98
C LEU A 168 -18.27 2.90 -7.73
N PHE A 169 -18.66 1.90 -8.51
CA PHE A 169 -17.68 1.09 -9.25
C PHE A 169 -17.01 1.84 -10.39
N LEU A 170 -17.68 2.81 -11.00
CA LEU A 170 -17.08 3.71 -11.98
C LEU A 170 -15.98 4.56 -11.32
N LEU A 171 -16.24 5.14 -10.15
CA LEU A 171 -15.25 5.90 -9.39
C LEU A 171 -14.06 5.04 -8.98
N ILE A 172 -14.31 3.83 -8.46
CA ILE A 172 -13.24 2.88 -8.11
C ILE A 172 -12.41 2.51 -9.35
N TRP A 173 -13.05 2.29 -10.50
CA TRP A 173 -12.36 2.00 -11.75
C TRP A 173 -11.55 3.19 -12.27
N LEU A 174 -12.05 4.42 -12.17
CA LEU A 174 -11.29 5.63 -12.52
C LEU A 174 -10.03 5.78 -11.67
N MET A 175 -10.09 5.40 -10.39
CA MET A 175 -8.92 5.36 -9.51
C MET A 175 -7.99 4.17 -9.81
N ARG A 176 -8.51 3.07 -10.39
CA ARG A 176 -7.78 1.83 -10.69
C ARG A 176 -8.13 1.27 -12.07
N PRO A 177 -7.67 1.92 -13.16
CA PRO A 177 -8.09 1.56 -14.51
C PRO A 177 -7.64 0.16 -14.97
N LYS A 178 -6.68 -0.46 -14.25
CA LYS A 178 -6.22 -1.84 -14.48
C LYS A 178 -7.30 -2.89 -14.17
N GLU A 179 -8.25 -2.58 -13.30
CA GLU A 179 -9.34 -3.49 -12.92
C GLU A 179 -10.51 -3.39 -13.92
N HIS A 180 -10.29 -3.87 -15.14
CA HIS A 180 -11.25 -3.74 -16.26
C HIS A 180 -12.64 -4.31 -15.94
N ALA A 181 -12.73 -5.35 -15.09
CA ALA A 181 -14.01 -5.93 -14.70
C ALA A 181 -14.94 -4.91 -14.02
N LEU A 182 -14.40 -4.02 -13.17
CA LEU A 182 -15.19 -3.00 -12.48
C LEU A 182 -15.78 -1.98 -13.46
N GLY A 183 -14.98 -1.55 -14.44
CA GLY A 183 -15.43 -0.63 -15.49
C GLY A 183 -16.55 -1.22 -16.34
N TRP A 184 -16.42 -2.48 -16.77
CA TRP A 184 -17.47 -3.17 -17.53
C TRP A 184 -18.74 -3.40 -16.71
N PHE A 185 -18.61 -3.73 -15.42
CA PHE A 185 -19.76 -3.87 -14.53
C PHE A 185 -20.51 -2.55 -14.38
N ALA A 186 -19.78 -1.45 -14.12
CA ALA A 186 -20.36 -0.11 -14.05
C ALA A 186 -21.06 0.26 -15.36
N LEU A 187 -20.43 0.04 -16.52
CA LEU A 187 -21.04 0.31 -17.82
C LEU A 187 -22.31 -0.51 -18.04
N SER A 188 -22.30 -1.82 -17.72
CA SER A 188 -23.49 -2.66 -17.84
C SER A 188 -24.64 -2.15 -16.95
N SER A 189 -24.33 -1.76 -15.71
CA SER A 189 -25.31 -1.23 -14.77
C SER A 189 -25.89 0.11 -15.23
N LEU A 190 -25.08 0.99 -15.84
CA LEU A 190 -25.54 2.24 -16.45
C LEU A 190 -26.45 1.97 -17.65
N LEU A 191 -26.03 1.13 -18.60
CA LEU A 191 -26.82 0.80 -19.79
C LEU A 191 -28.19 0.26 -19.43
N TRP A 192 -28.25 -0.67 -18.46
CA TRP A 192 -29.51 -1.19 -17.94
C TRP A 192 -30.36 -0.09 -17.28
N SER A 193 -29.77 0.70 -16.39
CA SER A 193 -30.50 1.74 -15.64
C SER A 193 -31.09 2.81 -16.56
N PHE A 194 -30.31 3.30 -17.52
CA PHE A 194 -30.77 4.27 -18.51
C PHE A 194 -31.82 3.69 -19.47
N GLY A 195 -31.66 2.43 -19.90
CA GLY A 195 -32.68 1.74 -20.70
C GLY A 195 -34.01 1.57 -19.95
N MET A 196 -33.96 1.36 -18.63
CA MET A 196 -35.15 1.24 -17.78
C MET A 196 -35.83 2.57 -17.45
N LEU A 197 -35.19 3.73 -17.70
CA LEU A 197 -35.86 5.04 -17.54
C LEU A 197 -37.12 5.14 -18.39
N ASN A 198 -37.13 4.51 -19.58
CA ASN A 198 -38.31 4.48 -20.43
C ASN A 198 -39.54 3.88 -19.73
N MET A 199 -39.34 2.95 -18.80
CA MET A 199 -40.44 2.28 -18.13
C MET A 199 -41.17 3.17 -17.11
N PHE A 200 -40.60 4.29 -16.66
CA PHE A 200 -41.24 5.14 -15.65
C PHE A 200 -41.29 6.64 -15.96
N LEU A 201 -40.52 7.14 -16.94
CA LEU A 201 -40.64 8.52 -17.39
C LEU A 201 -41.99 8.73 -18.09
N THR A 202 -42.79 9.65 -17.56
CA THR A 202 -44.12 9.98 -18.09
C THR A 202 -44.09 10.98 -19.25
N THR A 203 -42.90 11.42 -19.65
CA THR A 203 -42.66 12.37 -20.74
C THR A 203 -41.52 11.87 -21.62
N PRO A 204 -41.46 12.21 -22.91
CA PRO A 204 -40.37 11.80 -23.81
C PRO A 204 -39.01 12.49 -23.54
N TRP A 205 -38.87 13.19 -22.42
CA TRP A 205 -37.63 13.86 -22.00
C TRP A 205 -36.41 12.92 -22.10
N PRO A 206 -35.27 13.37 -22.66
CA PRO A 206 -34.95 14.74 -23.08
C PRO A 206 -35.31 15.07 -24.55
N PHE A 207 -36.07 14.22 -25.25
CA PHE A 207 -36.37 14.39 -26.67
C PHE A 207 -37.80 14.85 -26.92
N GLU A 208 -38.03 15.49 -28.08
CA GLU A 208 -39.37 15.93 -28.49
C GLU A 208 -40.23 14.78 -29.04
N SER A 209 -39.61 13.67 -29.47
CA SER A 209 -40.30 12.53 -30.06
C SER A 209 -40.20 11.28 -29.18
N GLY A 210 -41.36 10.71 -28.82
CA GLY A 210 -41.43 9.46 -28.07
C GLY A 210 -40.77 8.28 -28.78
N ILE A 211 -40.85 8.22 -30.11
CA ILE A 211 -40.25 7.17 -30.94
C ILE A 211 -38.72 7.21 -30.86
N VAL A 212 -38.12 8.41 -30.86
CA VAL A 212 -36.67 8.58 -30.72
C VAL A 212 -36.21 8.06 -29.37
N TRP A 213 -36.94 8.40 -28.31
CA TRP A 213 -36.65 7.90 -26.97
C TRP A 213 -36.77 6.37 -26.87
N ASP A 214 -37.79 5.77 -27.48
CA ASP A 214 -37.95 4.30 -27.52
C ASP A 214 -36.79 3.61 -28.23
N ARG A 215 -36.31 4.17 -29.35
CA ARG A 215 -35.15 3.63 -30.08
C ARG A 215 -33.88 3.68 -29.22
N ILE A 216 -33.60 4.81 -28.59
CA ILE A 216 -32.42 4.97 -27.71
C ILE A 216 -32.50 3.99 -26.55
N SER A 217 -33.65 3.92 -25.89
CA SER A 217 -33.87 3.01 -24.75
C SER A 217 -33.68 1.55 -25.15
N LEU A 218 -34.15 1.16 -26.34
CA LEU A 218 -33.96 -0.19 -26.88
C LEU A 218 -32.49 -0.47 -27.21
N ILE A 219 -31.76 0.48 -27.79
CA ILE A 219 -30.32 0.38 -28.08
C ILE A 219 -29.52 0.17 -26.80
N LEU A 220 -29.84 0.93 -25.74
CA LEU A 220 -29.22 0.78 -24.43
C LEU A 220 -29.48 -0.62 -23.85
N LEU A 221 -30.72 -1.11 -23.94
CA LEU A 221 -31.13 -2.41 -23.42
C LEU A 221 -30.47 -3.59 -24.16
N ILE A 222 -30.30 -3.53 -25.49
CA ILE A 222 -29.60 -4.59 -26.24
C ILE A 222 -28.07 -4.55 -26.05
N SER A 223 -27.53 -3.39 -25.67
CA SER A 223 -26.10 -3.22 -25.42
C SER A 223 -25.69 -3.74 -24.03
N TYR A 224 -26.64 -3.78 -23.10
CA TYR A 224 -26.42 -4.25 -21.73
C TYR A 224 -25.83 -5.67 -21.65
N PRO A 225 -26.40 -6.73 -22.28
CA PRO A 225 -25.83 -8.07 -22.19
C PRO A 225 -24.42 -8.17 -22.76
N SER A 226 -24.10 -7.36 -23.78
CA SER A 226 -22.76 -7.32 -24.38
C SER A 226 -21.73 -6.73 -23.41
N ALA A 227 -22.07 -5.63 -22.73
CA ALA A 227 -21.23 -5.09 -21.65
C ALA A 227 -21.12 -6.06 -20.46
N PHE A 228 -22.22 -6.73 -20.11
CA PHE A 228 -22.23 -7.73 -19.04
C PHE A 228 -21.36 -8.95 -19.38
N ALA A 229 -21.34 -9.40 -20.64
CA ALA A 229 -20.43 -10.45 -21.10
C ALA A 229 -18.97 -10.06 -20.89
N MET A 230 -18.60 -8.82 -21.24
CA MET A 230 -17.25 -8.29 -21.01
C MET A 230 -16.89 -8.26 -19.52
N PHE A 231 -17.83 -7.89 -18.66
CA PHE A 231 -17.65 -7.98 -17.22
C PHE A 231 -17.35 -9.42 -16.78
N VAL A 232 -18.22 -10.38 -17.14
CA VAL A 232 -18.10 -11.78 -16.74
C VAL A 232 -16.79 -12.39 -17.24
N TRP A 233 -16.42 -12.14 -18.50
CA TRP A 233 -15.16 -12.62 -19.07
C TRP A 233 -13.94 -11.97 -18.40
N SER A 234 -13.96 -10.66 -18.22
CA SER A 234 -12.86 -9.95 -17.52
C SER A 234 -12.73 -10.41 -16.07
N PHE A 235 -13.85 -10.69 -15.38
CA PHE A 235 -13.85 -11.19 -14.00
C PHE A 235 -13.26 -12.60 -13.92
N GLY A 236 -13.57 -13.47 -14.88
CA GLY A 236 -12.98 -14.81 -15.01
C GLY A 236 -11.54 -14.84 -15.50
N GLY A 237 -10.95 -13.71 -15.90
CA GLY A 237 -9.64 -13.68 -16.57
C GLY A 237 -9.67 -14.29 -17.97
N LEU A 238 -10.86 -14.43 -18.56
CA LEU A 238 -11.07 -14.98 -19.90
C LEU A 238 -10.88 -13.89 -20.95
N ARG A 239 -10.16 -14.21 -22.02
CA ARG A 239 -10.01 -13.33 -23.19
C ARG A 239 -10.42 -14.08 -24.44
N PHE A 240 -11.48 -13.62 -25.09
CA PHE A 240 -11.94 -14.19 -26.36
C PHE A 240 -11.74 -13.18 -27.50
N PRO A 241 -10.57 -13.21 -28.17
CA PRO A 241 -10.22 -12.19 -29.17
C PRO A 241 -11.12 -12.21 -30.41
N ARG A 242 -11.75 -13.34 -30.73
CA ARG A 242 -12.69 -13.46 -31.88
C ARG A 242 -14.15 -13.20 -31.50
N LEU A 243 -14.60 -13.65 -30.32
CA LEU A 243 -15.97 -13.45 -29.87
C LEU A 243 -16.26 -12.00 -29.47
N THR A 244 -15.28 -11.29 -28.91
CA THR A 244 -15.44 -9.88 -28.51
C THR A 244 -15.85 -8.97 -29.67
N PRO A 245 -15.11 -8.91 -30.80
CA PRO A 245 -15.52 -8.08 -31.94
C PRO A 245 -16.80 -8.59 -32.61
N LEU A 246 -17.07 -9.91 -32.60
CA LEU A 246 -18.31 -10.47 -33.13
C LEU A 246 -19.55 -10.02 -32.31
N LEU A 247 -19.44 -10.03 -30.98
CA LEU A 247 -20.50 -9.61 -30.07
C LEU A 247 -20.81 -8.12 -30.22
N TRP A 248 -19.78 -7.27 -30.25
CA TRP A 248 -19.98 -5.84 -30.47
C TRP A 248 -20.42 -5.53 -31.90
N GLY A 249 -19.91 -6.23 -32.91
CA GLY A 249 -20.34 -6.08 -34.30
C GLY A 249 -21.80 -6.45 -34.51
N SER A 250 -22.27 -7.55 -33.90
CA SER A 250 -23.69 -7.93 -33.94
C SER A 250 -24.57 -6.95 -33.16
N THR A 251 -24.13 -6.47 -31.98
CA THR A 251 -24.84 -5.44 -31.21
C THR A 251 -24.98 -4.14 -32.02
N ALA A 252 -23.89 -3.69 -32.65
CA ALA A 252 -23.88 -2.49 -33.49
C ALA A 252 -24.79 -2.64 -34.73
N LEU A 253 -24.81 -3.83 -35.35
CA LEU A 253 -25.72 -4.13 -36.46
C LEU A 253 -27.18 -4.04 -36.02
N VAL A 254 -27.55 -4.65 -34.89
CA VAL A 254 -28.93 -4.57 -34.36
C VAL A 254 -29.28 -3.14 -33.96
N ALA A 255 -28.35 -2.39 -33.35
CA ALA A 255 -28.56 -0.98 -33.03
C ALA A 255 -28.80 -0.13 -34.30
N LEU A 256 -28.08 -0.40 -35.38
CA LEU A 256 -28.29 0.26 -36.67
C LEU A 256 -29.67 -0.09 -37.25
N VAL A 257 -30.09 -1.36 -37.16
CA VAL A 257 -31.45 -1.77 -37.56
C VAL A 257 -32.51 -1.03 -36.75
N ILE A 258 -32.35 -0.92 -35.43
CA ILE A 258 -33.28 -0.15 -34.56
C ILE A 258 -33.34 1.32 -34.97
N ALA A 259 -32.20 1.93 -35.31
CA ALA A 259 -32.13 3.33 -35.69
C ALA A 259 -32.82 3.61 -37.05
N LEU A 260 -32.70 2.69 -38.01
CA LEU A 260 -33.18 2.86 -39.39
C LEU A 260 -34.60 2.33 -39.64
N ILE A 261 -35.14 1.49 -38.75
CA ILE A 261 -36.45 0.86 -38.98
C ILE A 261 -37.59 1.89 -38.97
N GLN A 262 -38.57 1.69 -39.84
CA GLN A 262 -39.78 2.50 -39.85
C GLN A 262 -40.57 2.34 -38.54
N ALA A 263 -41.24 3.42 -38.10
CA ALA A 263 -41.96 3.46 -36.83
C ALA A 263 -43.05 2.38 -36.72
N GLU A 264 -43.57 1.87 -37.84
CA GLU A 264 -44.62 0.85 -37.89
C GLU A 264 -44.19 -0.49 -37.30
N HIS A 265 -42.90 -0.80 -37.35
CA HIS A 265 -42.36 -2.06 -36.86
C HIS A 265 -41.69 -1.95 -35.49
N ILE A 266 -41.72 -0.76 -34.85
CA ILE A 266 -41.02 -0.52 -33.57
C ILE A 266 -41.53 -1.44 -32.46
N VAL A 267 -42.84 -1.71 -32.43
CA VAL A 267 -43.51 -2.60 -31.47
C VAL A 267 -43.02 -4.04 -31.58
N VAL A 268 -43.00 -4.58 -32.80
CA VAL A 268 -42.53 -5.95 -33.07
C VAL A 268 -41.05 -6.04 -32.71
N LEU A 269 -40.27 -5.02 -33.06
CA LEU A 269 -38.86 -4.96 -32.74
C LEU A 269 -38.60 -4.90 -31.23
N GLN A 270 -39.37 -4.11 -30.47
CA GLN A 270 -39.30 -4.08 -29.01
C GLN A 270 -39.54 -5.47 -28.40
N PHE A 271 -40.55 -6.20 -28.88
CA PHE A 271 -40.82 -7.57 -28.42
C PHE A 271 -39.66 -8.52 -28.75
N VAL A 272 -39.22 -8.55 -30.01
CA VAL A 272 -38.11 -9.42 -30.47
C VAL A 272 -36.81 -9.11 -29.71
N CYS A 273 -36.45 -7.84 -29.58
CA CYS A 273 -35.29 -7.40 -28.82
C CYS A 273 -35.41 -7.78 -27.35
N THR A 274 -36.60 -7.66 -26.75
CA THR A 274 -36.83 -8.00 -25.34
C THR A 274 -36.56 -9.47 -25.05
N ILE A 275 -37.02 -10.35 -25.95
CA ILE A 275 -36.77 -11.79 -25.84
C ILE A 275 -35.30 -12.12 -26.14
N SER A 276 -34.72 -11.53 -27.19
CA SER A 276 -33.37 -11.87 -27.64
C SER A 276 -32.29 -11.47 -26.62
N TYR A 277 -32.39 -10.29 -26.00
CA TYR A 277 -31.40 -9.86 -24.99
C TYR A 277 -31.43 -10.79 -23.76
N ARG A 278 -32.61 -11.27 -23.34
CA ARG A 278 -32.77 -12.20 -22.22
C ARG A 278 -32.17 -13.56 -22.51
N ILE A 279 -32.34 -14.07 -23.73
CA ILE A 279 -31.69 -15.31 -24.18
C ILE A 279 -30.18 -15.16 -24.16
N ILE A 280 -29.64 -14.06 -24.71
CA ILE A 280 -28.18 -13.80 -24.73
C ILE A 280 -27.65 -13.73 -23.29
N PHE A 281 -28.31 -12.98 -22.41
CA PHE A 281 -27.94 -12.88 -20.99
C PHE A 281 -27.92 -14.26 -20.30
N SER A 282 -28.94 -15.09 -20.57
CA SER A 282 -29.06 -16.44 -20.03
C SER A 282 -27.92 -17.36 -20.50
N LEU A 283 -27.57 -17.29 -21.79
CA LEU A 283 -26.45 -18.04 -22.36
C LEU A 283 -25.10 -17.64 -21.75
N ILE A 284 -24.89 -16.34 -21.49
CA ILE A 284 -23.68 -15.83 -20.82
C ILE A 284 -23.60 -16.38 -19.39
N CYS A 285 -24.70 -16.28 -18.62
CA CYS A 285 -24.74 -16.77 -17.24
C CYS A 285 -24.50 -18.29 -17.18
N PHE A 286 -25.15 -19.05 -18.05
CA PHE A 286 -24.99 -20.50 -18.13
C PHE A 286 -23.57 -20.90 -18.53
N GLY A 287 -23.01 -20.28 -19.57
CA GLY A 287 -21.65 -20.56 -20.05
C GLY A 287 -20.60 -20.28 -18.98
N TYR A 288 -20.72 -19.17 -18.25
CA TYR A 288 -19.80 -18.86 -17.15
C TYR A 288 -19.96 -19.81 -15.96
N SER A 289 -21.19 -20.20 -15.63
CA SER A 289 -21.45 -21.15 -14.53
C SER A 289 -20.75 -22.48 -14.80
N ILE A 290 -20.79 -22.99 -16.03
CA ILE A 290 -20.04 -24.19 -16.44
C ILE A 290 -18.53 -23.96 -16.33
N TYR A 291 -18.03 -22.80 -16.77
CA TYR A 291 -16.61 -22.48 -16.66
C TYR A 291 -16.13 -22.45 -15.19
N ALA A 292 -16.90 -21.82 -14.30
CA ALA A 292 -16.61 -21.75 -12.88
C ALA A 292 -16.57 -23.13 -12.21
N LEU A 293 -17.47 -24.04 -12.61
CA LEU A 293 -17.45 -25.44 -12.15
C LEU A 293 -16.20 -26.20 -12.61
N ARG A 294 -15.62 -25.85 -13.75
CA ARG A 294 -14.40 -26.48 -14.28
C ARG A 294 -13.12 -25.95 -13.61
N THR A 295 -13.03 -24.65 -13.36
CA THR A 295 -11.82 -24.04 -12.77
C THR A 295 -11.68 -24.26 -11.27
N ARG A 296 -12.80 -24.47 -10.55
CA ARG A 296 -12.85 -24.71 -9.10
C ARG A 296 -12.14 -23.66 -8.23
N GLN A 297 -11.94 -22.45 -8.75
CA GLN A 297 -11.42 -21.33 -7.96
C GLN A 297 -12.56 -20.73 -7.11
N PRO A 298 -12.37 -20.50 -5.81
CA PRO A 298 -13.46 -20.14 -4.90
C PRO A 298 -14.19 -18.85 -5.33
N GLY A 299 -13.44 -17.83 -5.78
CA GLY A 299 -14.06 -16.58 -6.24
C GLY A 299 -14.82 -16.69 -7.56
N GLN A 300 -14.41 -17.59 -8.46
CA GLN A 300 -15.12 -17.85 -9.72
C GLN A 300 -16.36 -18.72 -9.47
N MET A 301 -16.25 -19.71 -8.57
CA MET A 301 -17.37 -20.54 -8.14
C MET A 301 -18.47 -19.72 -7.47
N LEU A 302 -18.11 -18.79 -6.58
CA LEU A 302 -19.08 -17.90 -5.95
C LEU A 302 -19.88 -17.11 -6.99
N LEU A 303 -19.20 -16.47 -7.95
CA LEU A 303 -19.88 -15.76 -9.03
C LEU A 303 -20.73 -16.72 -9.89
N GLY A 304 -20.23 -17.91 -10.21
CA GLY A 304 -20.98 -18.92 -10.97
C GLY A 304 -22.29 -19.34 -10.30
N VAL A 305 -22.29 -19.59 -8.98
CA VAL A 305 -23.51 -19.91 -8.22
C VAL A 305 -24.50 -18.75 -8.28
N CYS A 306 -24.04 -17.51 -8.14
CA CYS A 306 -24.91 -16.35 -8.20
C CYS A 306 -25.48 -16.10 -9.60
N LEU A 307 -24.70 -16.31 -10.67
CA LEU A 307 -25.20 -16.25 -12.03
C LEU A 307 -26.22 -17.35 -12.33
N LEU A 308 -26.13 -18.51 -11.67
CA LEU A 308 -27.14 -19.56 -11.76
C LEU A 308 -28.45 -19.14 -11.07
N ILE A 309 -28.38 -18.46 -9.93
CA ILE A 309 -29.58 -17.84 -9.30
C ILE A 309 -30.19 -16.81 -10.26
N PHE A 310 -29.38 -15.99 -10.92
CA PHE A 310 -29.89 -14.99 -11.88
C PHE A 310 -30.52 -15.64 -13.11
N LEU A 311 -30.00 -16.78 -13.55
CA LEU A 311 -30.61 -17.56 -14.62
C LEU A 311 -32.02 -18.02 -14.23
N LEU A 312 -32.20 -18.51 -12.99
CA LEU A 312 -33.52 -18.91 -12.47
C LEU A 312 -34.48 -17.72 -12.36
N LEU A 313 -34.01 -16.57 -11.85
CA LEU A 313 -34.81 -15.34 -11.77
C LEU A 313 -35.19 -14.81 -13.17
N ASN A 314 -34.27 -14.82 -14.13
CA ASN A 314 -34.57 -14.43 -15.51
C ASN A 314 -35.58 -15.36 -16.17
N PHE A 315 -35.48 -16.67 -15.91
CA PHE A 315 -36.44 -17.65 -16.40
C PHE A 315 -37.83 -17.43 -15.79
N TYR A 316 -37.90 -17.16 -14.49
CA TYR A 316 -39.12 -16.76 -13.80
C TYR A 316 -39.73 -15.48 -14.41
N ASP A 317 -38.94 -14.43 -14.60
CA ASP A 317 -39.39 -13.16 -15.18
C ASP A 317 -39.82 -13.33 -16.65
N LEU A 318 -39.25 -14.28 -17.39
CA LEU A 318 -39.66 -14.62 -18.75
C LEU A 318 -41.02 -15.32 -18.76
N LEU A 319 -41.22 -16.32 -17.91
CA LEU A 319 -42.51 -17.00 -17.76
C LEU A 319 -43.61 -16.04 -17.29
N ALA A 320 -43.29 -15.15 -16.35
CA ALA A 320 -44.21 -14.11 -15.91
C ALA A 320 -44.55 -13.12 -17.04
N HIS A 321 -43.58 -12.73 -17.86
CA HIS A 321 -43.80 -11.85 -19.01
C HIS A 321 -44.67 -12.50 -20.10
N LEU A 322 -44.56 -13.82 -20.28
CA LEU A 322 -45.40 -14.61 -21.19
C LEU A 322 -46.80 -14.90 -20.62
N GLY A 323 -47.10 -14.49 -19.39
CA GLY A 323 -48.42 -14.63 -18.77
C GLY A 323 -48.69 -15.96 -18.06
N PHE A 324 -47.69 -16.86 -17.96
CA PHE A 324 -47.87 -18.16 -17.30
C PHE A 324 -47.93 -18.08 -15.76
N LEU A 325 -47.39 -17.02 -15.16
CA LEU A 325 -47.24 -16.86 -13.70
C LEU A 325 -47.95 -15.61 -13.15
N SER A 326 -49.23 -15.44 -13.50
CA SER A 326 -50.02 -14.26 -13.12
C SER A 326 -50.25 -14.10 -11.61
N HIS A 327 -50.10 -15.16 -10.80
CA HIS A 327 -50.38 -15.19 -9.36
C HIS A 327 -49.21 -14.75 -8.46
N PHE A 328 -47.98 -14.62 -8.98
CA PHE A 328 -46.79 -14.32 -8.19
C PHE A 328 -46.17 -12.94 -8.50
N GLN A 329 -47.00 -11.94 -8.84
CA GLN A 329 -46.51 -10.62 -9.29
C GLN A 329 -45.67 -9.89 -8.22
N ASP A 330 -45.89 -10.16 -6.93
CA ASP A 330 -45.09 -9.60 -5.84
C ASP A 330 -43.61 -10.00 -5.90
N LEU A 331 -43.31 -11.26 -6.27
CA LEU A 331 -41.92 -11.72 -6.39
C LEU A 331 -41.18 -11.05 -7.56
N LYS A 332 -41.89 -10.70 -8.62
CA LYS A 332 -41.32 -10.05 -9.81
C LYS A 332 -40.78 -8.65 -9.47
N ALA A 333 -41.46 -7.92 -8.59
CA ALA A 333 -41.01 -6.60 -8.15
C ALA A 333 -39.69 -6.67 -7.34
N LEU A 334 -39.46 -7.76 -6.62
CA LEU A 334 -38.31 -7.95 -5.74
C LEU A 334 -37.09 -8.60 -6.41
N SER A 335 -37.28 -9.34 -7.50
CA SER A 335 -36.21 -10.12 -8.16
C SER A 335 -35.03 -9.25 -8.59
N ALA A 336 -35.31 -8.08 -9.17
CA ALA A 336 -34.29 -7.20 -9.73
C ALA A 336 -33.48 -6.43 -8.66
N PRO A 337 -34.09 -5.78 -7.64
CA PRO A 337 -33.34 -5.20 -6.52
C PRO A 337 -32.44 -6.22 -5.79
N ILE A 338 -32.97 -7.43 -5.53
CA ILE A 338 -32.20 -8.50 -4.87
C ILE A 338 -30.98 -8.87 -5.72
N SER A 339 -31.16 -9.00 -7.03
CA SER A 339 -30.07 -9.31 -7.95
C SER A 339 -28.99 -8.21 -7.94
N SER A 340 -29.38 -6.94 -7.98
CA SER A 340 -28.43 -5.81 -7.94
C SER A 340 -27.60 -5.80 -6.64
N VAL A 341 -28.23 -6.03 -5.49
CA VAL A 341 -27.54 -6.10 -4.19
C VAL A 341 -26.59 -7.30 -4.11
N VAL A 342 -27.04 -8.48 -4.55
CA VAL A 342 -26.21 -9.69 -4.58
C VAL A 342 -24.98 -9.48 -5.46
N MET A 343 -25.16 -8.88 -6.65
CA MET A 343 -24.04 -8.58 -7.54
C MET A 343 -23.08 -7.57 -6.93
N PHE A 344 -23.58 -6.52 -6.27
CA PHE A 344 -22.75 -5.57 -5.53
C PHE A 344 -21.88 -6.27 -4.47
N VAL A 345 -22.48 -7.13 -3.64
CA VAL A 345 -21.75 -7.86 -2.58
C VAL A 345 -20.63 -8.72 -3.17
N ILE A 346 -20.86 -9.39 -4.30
CA ILE A 346 -19.85 -10.26 -4.94
C ILE A 346 -18.69 -9.43 -5.51
N VAL A 347 -19.00 -8.35 -6.25
CA VAL A 347 -17.98 -7.49 -6.84
C VAL A 347 -17.17 -6.81 -5.73
N ALA A 348 -17.83 -6.33 -4.67
CA ALA A 348 -17.18 -5.77 -3.48
C ALA A 348 -16.30 -6.81 -2.77
N TRP A 349 -16.80 -8.02 -2.54
CA TRP A 349 -16.05 -9.11 -1.92
C TRP A 349 -14.80 -9.48 -2.73
N ARG A 350 -14.92 -9.55 -4.06
CA ARG A 350 -13.77 -9.81 -4.96
C ARG A 350 -12.74 -8.70 -4.90
N PHE A 351 -13.18 -7.45 -4.81
CA PHE A 351 -12.31 -6.28 -4.69
C PHE A 351 -11.54 -6.31 -3.36
N VAL A 352 -12.24 -6.53 -2.24
CA VAL A 352 -11.62 -6.65 -0.91
C VAL A 352 -10.66 -7.84 -0.87
N SER A 353 -11.03 -8.97 -1.45
CA SER A 353 -10.16 -10.15 -1.54
C SER A 353 -8.89 -9.87 -2.38
N GLY A 354 -9.02 -9.05 -3.43
CA GLY A 354 -7.88 -8.58 -4.22
C GLY A 354 -6.94 -7.67 -3.43
N LEU A 355 -7.49 -6.75 -2.64
CA LEU A 355 -6.72 -5.86 -1.76
C LEU A 355 -5.93 -6.64 -0.72
N ARG A 356 -6.58 -7.56 -0.01
CA ARG A 356 -5.93 -8.41 0.99
C ARG A 356 -4.76 -9.18 0.40
N ARG A 357 -4.86 -9.67 -0.84
CA ARG A 357 -3.78 -10.38 -1.50
C ARG A 357 -2.57 -9.48 -1.82
N ILE A 358 -2.82 -8.21 -2.11
CA ILE A 358 -1.74 -7.22 -2.32
C ILE A 358 -1.09 -6.86 -0.98
N GLU A 359 -1.89 -6.67 0.07
CA GLU A 359 -1.39 -6.42 1.43
C GLU A 359 -0.49 -7.57 1.90
N THR A 360 -0.94 -8.82 1.80
CA THR A 360 -0.13 -9.99 2.17
C THR A 360 1.14 -10.09 1.33
N PHE A 361 1.08 -9.78 0.02
CA PHE A 361 2.27 -9.80 -0.82
C PHE A 361 3.28 -8.71 -0.43
N ASN A 362 2.80 -7.51 -0.07
CA ASN A 362 3.67 -6.44 0.43
C ASN A 362 4.30 -6.82 1.78
N GLU A 363 3.54 -7.45 2.67
CA GLU A 363 4.07 -7.97 3.95
C GLU A 363 5.15 -9.03 3.71
N GLU A 364 4.89 -10.01 2.84
CA GLU A 364 5.86 -11.05 2.46
C GLU A 364 7.12 -10.43 1.83
N LEU A 365 6.95 -9.46 0.92
CA LEU A 365 8.07 -8.77 0.28
C LEU A 365 8.90 -7.99 1.30
N GLN A 366 8.26 -7.29 2.23
CA GLN A 366 8.93 -6.51 3.25
C GLN A 366 9.67 -7.41 4.25
N GLN A 367 9.11 -8.57 4.57
CA GLN A 367 9.77 -9.59 5.38
C GLN A 367 10.98 -10.18 4.66
N ALA A 368 10.86 -10.49 3.37
CA ALA A 368 11.97 -10.99 2.56
C ALA A 368 13.10 -9.97 2.48
N VAL A 369 12.80 -8.69 2.22
CA VAL A 369 13.79 -7.59 2.19
C VAL A 369 14.51 -7.45 3.52
N ASN A 370 13.78 -7.48 4.64
CA ASN A 370 14.41 -7.40 5.97
C ASN A 370 15.32 -8.60 6.25
N THR A 371 14.88 -9.81 5.90
CA THR A 371 15.67 -11.03 6.07
C THR A 371 16.97 -10.96 5.27
N THR A 372 16.91 -10.59 4.00
CA THR A 372 18.10 -10.42 3.16
C THR A 372 19.04 -9.33 3.70
N ARG A 373 18.47 -8.24 4.23
CA ARG A 373 19.27 -7.16 4.85
C ARG A 373 20.01 -7.64 6.10
N GLU A 374 19.36 -8.43 6.95
CA GLU A 374 19.98 -9.02 8.14
C GLU A 374 21.09 -10.00 7.78
N GLU A 375 20.85 -10.88 6.79
CA GLU A 375 21.84 -11.83 6.29
C GLU A 375 23.06 -11.10 5.72
N LEU A 376 22.85 -10.08 4.88
CA LEU A 376 23.93 -9.27 4.32
C LEU A 376 24.74 -8.56 5.41
N THR A 377 24.06 -7.99 6.41
CA THR A 377 24.73 -7.35 7.55
C THR A 377 25.59 -8.36 8.33
N ARG A 378 25.11 -9.60 8.49
CA ARG A 378 25.86 -10.68 9.15
C ARG A 378 27.09 -11.10 8.33
N ILE A 379 26.95 -11.23 7.01
CA ILE A 379 28.06 -11.56 6.10
C ILE A 379 29.12 -10.47 6.18
N LEU A 380 28.75 -9.20 6.04
CA LEU A 380 29.67 -8.06 6.10
C LEU A 380 30.40 -7.97 7.45
N ARG A 381 29.70 -8.20 8.57
CA ARG A 381 30.36 -8.25 9.89
C ARG A 381 31.39 -9.37 9.97
N ARG A 382 31.04 -10.56 9.48
CA ARG A 382 31.94 -11.71 9.48
C ARG A 382 33.16 -11.47 8.59
N GLU A 383 32.96 -10.86 7.42
CA GLU A 383 34.06 -10.46 6.54
C GLU A 383 35.00 -9.48 7.25
N HIS A 384 34.46 -8.45 7.90
CA HIS A 384 35.25 -7.47 8.64
C HIS A 384 36.03 -8.08 9.83
N GLU A 385 35.42 -9.03 10.55
CA GLU A 385 36.10 -9.79 11.61
C GLU A 385 37.25 -10.65 11.06
N LEU A 386 37.06 -11.29 9.90
CA LEU A 386 38.10 -12.08 9.24
C LEU A 386 39.23 -11.19 8.72
N GLU A 387 38.92 -10.04 8.11
CA GLU A 387 39.92 -9.05 7.68
C GLU A 387 40.75 -8.56 8.87
N GLY A 388 40.10 -8.16 9.97
CA GLY A 388 40.80 -7.72 11.18
C GLY A 388 41.71 -8.80 11.78
N THR A 389 41.29 -10.06 11.72
CA THR A 389 42.10 -11.20 12.16
C THR A 389 43.29 -11.44 11.22
N ASN A 390 43.09 -11.33 9.91
CA ASN A 390 44.12 -11.50 8.89
C ASN A 390 45.19 -10.40 8.98
N ILE A 391 44.77 -9.14 9.20
CA ILE A 391 45.69 -8.02 9.46
C ILE A 391 46.58 -8.32 10.67
N ARG A 392 46.00 -8.77 11.80
CA ARG A 392 46.77 -9.13 13.00
C ARG A 392 47.73 -10.31 12.77
N LEU A 393 47.32 -11.30 11.98
CA LEU A 393 48.16 -12.44 11.61
C LEU A 393 49.35 -12.00 10.76
N ASN A 394 49.11 -11.18 9.73
CA ASN A 394 50.18 -10.64 8.88
C ASN A 394 51.14 -9.76 9.67
N GLU A 395 50.64 -8.97 10.62
CA GLU A 395 51.47 -8.19 11.52
C GLU A 395 52.37 -9.09 12.38
N ARG A 396 51.82 -10.16 12.98
CA ARG A 396 52.61 -11.15 13.73
C ARG A 396 53.66 -11.87 12.88
N LEU A 397 53.31 -12.24 11.65
CA LEU A 397 54.24 -12.90 10.72
C LEU A 397 55.39 -11.97 10.35
N ARG A 398 55.07 -10.71 10.02
CA ARG A 398 56.07 -9.68 9.74
C ARG A 398 56.98 -9.44 10.95
N MET A 399 56.40 -9.28 12.14
CA MET A 399 57.17 -9.16 13.38
C MET A 399 58.10 -10.35 13.58
N THR A 400 57.61 -11.59 13.41
CA THR A 400 58.44 -12.80 13.55
C THR A 400 59.62 -12.81 12.57
N HIS A 401 59.40 -12.34 11.35
CA HIS A 401 60.44 -12.23 10.33
C HIS A 401 61.48 -11.15 10.68
N ASP A 402 61.04 -9.94 11.03
CA ASP A 402 61.93 -8.85 11.47
C ASP A 402 62.75 -9.25 12.71
N LEU A 403 62.14 -10.01 13.63
CA LEU A 403 62.81 -10.59 14.81
C LEU A 403 63.87 -11.61 14.42
N HIS A 404 63.54 -12.55 13.53
CA HIS A 404 64.48 -13.57 13.06
C HIS A 404 65.70 -12.94 12.38
N ASP A 405 65.50 -11.91 11.55
CA ASP A 405 66.58 -11.33 10.76
C ASP A 405 67.48 -10.39 11.59
N SER A 406 66.90 -9.55 12.44
CA SER A 406 67.66 -8.64 13.30
C SER A 406 68.39 -9.36 14.44
N MET A 407 67.75 -10.36 15.07
CA MET A 407 68.34 -11.14 16.16
C MET A 407 69.31 -12.19 15.62
N GLY A 408 68.94 -12.89 14.54
CA GLY A 408 69.77 -13.92 13.92
C GLY A 408 71.10 -13.36 13.43
N SER A 409 71.08 -12.18 12.80
CA SER A 409 72.31 -11.53 12.34
C SER A 409 73.20 -11.04 13.49
N SER A 410 72.63 -10.54 14.59
CA SER A 410 73.39 -10.04 15.75
C SER A 410 73.98 -11.18 16.60
N LEU A 411 73.23 -12.28 16.78
CA LEU A 411 73.71 -13.51 17.38
C LEU A 411 74.83 -14.13 16.55
N MET A 412 74.65 -14.22 15.23
CA MET A 412 75.67 -14.79 14.35
C MET A 412 76.97 -13.97 14.37
N ARG A 413 76.88 -12.63 14.33
CA ARG A 413 78.04 -11.75 14.51
C ARG A 413 78.76 -12.00 15.83
N SER A 414 78.02 -12.15 16.92
CA SER A 414 78.59 -12.38 18.25
C SER A 414 79.26 -13.76 18.36
N ILE A 415 78.65 -14.80 17.78
CA ILE A 415 79.23 -16.15 17.72
C ILE A 415 80.53 -16.16 16.91
N ILE A 416 80.52 -15.58 15.70
CA ILE A 416 81.71 -15.51 14.83
C ILE A 416 82.85 -14.76 15.54
N MET A 417 82.55 -13.63 16.19
CA MET A 417 83.57 -12.83 16.85
C MET A 417 84.11 -13.49 18.13
N ALA A 418 83.30 -14.34 18.79
CA ALA A 418 83.73 -15.16 19.92
C ALA A 418 84.59 -16.36 19.50
N GLU A 419 84.28 -17.01 18.38
CA GLU A 419 85.06 -18.14 17.85
C GLU A 419 86.43 -17.72 17.29
N GLN A 420 86.52 -16.52 16.72
CA GLN A 420 87.77 -16.01 16.12
C GLN A 420 88.80 -15.52 17.16
N ASN A 421 88.39 -15.15 18.38
CA ASN A 421 89.30 -14.68 19.44
C ASN A 421 89.39 -15.67 20.61
N ARG A 422 90.36 -16.60 20.54
CA ARG A 422 90.57 -17.65 21.57
C ARG A 422 91.08 -17.17 22.94
N SER A 423 91.29 -15.87 23.14
CA SER A 423 91.68 -15.28 24.44
C SER A 423 90.92 -13.98 24.73
N LEU A 424 89.60 -14.01 24.57
CA LEU A 424 88.75 -12.89 24.99
C LEU A 424 88.97 -12.60 26.47
N GLU A 425 89.42 -11.38 26.80
CA GLU A 425 89.37 -10.91 28.17
C GLU A 425 87.92 -10.94 28.68
N ARG A 426 87.75 -11.26 29.98
CA ARG A 426 86.45 -11.31 30.65
C ARG A 426 85.63 -10.02 30.43
N SER A 427 86.29 -8.87 30.29
CA SER A 427 85.71 -7.56 30.00
C SER A 427 85.01 -7.51 28.63
N GLN A 428 85.66 -8.02 27.57
CA GLN A 428 85.14 -8.03 26.20
C GLN A 428 83.99 -9.03 26.04
N PHE A 429 84.10 -10.21 26.65
CA PHE A 429 83.02 -11.20 26.65
C PHE A 429 81.77 -10.66 27.37
N LEU A 430 81.96 -9.96 28.50
CA LEU A 430 80.85 -9.30 29.20
C LEU A 430 80.25 -8.13 28.39
N SER A 431 81.03 -7.44 27.56
CA SER A 431 80.51 -6.40 26.68
C SER A 431 79.62 -7.00 25.58
N MET A 432 80.06 -8.10 24.97
CA MET A 432 79.30 -8.82 23.94
C MET A 432 77.98 -9.38 24.49
N LEU A 433 78.01 -9.96 25.70
CA LEU A 433 76.78 -10.40 26.39
C LEU A 433 75.85 -9.23 26.75
N LYS A 434 76.40 -8.05 27.09
CA LYS A 434 75.60 -6.85 27.35
C LYS A 434 74.97 -6.30 26.08
N GLU A 435 75.67 -6.36 24.95
CA GLU A 435 75.18 -5.94 23.64
C GLU A 435 74.06 -6.88 23.18
N LEU A 436 74.28 -8.20 23.21
CA LEU A 436 73.23 -9.19 22.96
C LEU A 436 72.02 -9.03 23.88
N ARG A 437 72.23 -8.79 25.17
CA ARG A 437 71.15 -8.52 26.13
C ARG A 437 70.43 -7.21 25.80
N ASN A 438 71.14 -6.18 25.37
CA ASN A 438 70.54 -4.90 24.99
C ASN A 438 69.74 -5.03 23.69
N ASP A 439 70.20 -5.81 22.73
CA ASP A 439 69.48 -6.14 21.49
C ASP A 439 68.22 -6.96 21.79
N LEU A 440 68.33 -7.98 22.66
CA LEU A 440 67.18 -8.74 23.16
C LEU A 440 66.17 -7.85 23.86
N ARG A 441 66.66 -6.89 24.66
CA ARG A 441 65.81 -5.93 25.37
C ARG A 441 65.16 -4.92 24.41
N HIS A 442 65.86 -4.50 23.35
CA HIS A 442 65.29 -3.62 22.33
C HIS A 442 64.13 -4.27 21.58
N VAL A 443 64.26 -5.57 21.32
CA VAL A 443 63.23 -6.42 20.71
C VAL A 443 62.04 -6.68 21.65
N ILE A 444 62.30 -6.96 22.92
CA ILE A 444 61.25 -7.13 23.95
C ILE A 444 60.49 -5.82 24.17
N ASP A 445 61.17 -4.67 24.16
CA ASP A 445 60.52 -3.37 24.34
C ASP A 445 59.80 -2.90 23.07
N GLY A 446 60.32 -3.23 21.87
CA GLY A 446 59.64 -3.01 20.60
C GLY A 446 58.32 -3.80 20.49
N SER A 447 58.28 -4.99 21.09
CA SER A 447 57.06 -5.83 21.19
C SER A 447 56.14 -5.43 22.36
N SER A 448 56.66 -4.72 23.37
CA SER A 448 55.89 -4.24 24.54
C SER A 448 55.18 -2.91 24.30
N SER A 449 55.45 -2.23 23.18
CA SER A 449 54.82 -0.94 22.84
C SER A 449 53.32 -1.06 22.48
N ALA A 450 52.74 -2.25 22.54
CA ALA A 450 51.29 -2.49 22.44
C ALA A 450 50.55 -2.41 23.80
N ALA A 451 51.26 -2.28 24.93
CA ALA A 451 50.64 -2.02 26.22
C ALA A 451 50.75 -0.52 26.55
N ALA A 452 49.69 0.22 26.25
CA ALA A 452 49.52 1.63 26.59
C ALA A 452 49.73 1.87 28.10
N VAL A 453 50.94 2.26 28.49
CA VAL A 453 51.20 2.89 29.80
C VAL A 453 51.07 4.39 29.57
N ASP A 454 50.06 4.99 30.18
CA ASP A 454 49.76 6.42 30.05
C ASP A 454 50.80 7.26 30.81
N TYR A 455 51.81 7.77 30.08
CA TYR A 455 52.87 8.65 30.61
C TYR A 455 52.43 10.12 30.63
N SER A 456 51.19 10.38 31.02
CA SER A 456 50.55 11.70 31.00
C SER A 456 51.27 12.77 31.84
N THR A 457 52.04 12.40 32.86
CA THR A 457 52.84 13.35 33.67
C THR A 457 54.26 12.85 33.99
N PRO A 458 55.23 13.74 34.24
CA PRO A 458 56.60 13.36 34.62
C PRO A 458 56.66 12.47 35.86
N THR A 459 55.75 12.69 36.81
CA THR A 459 55.65 11.93 38.05
C THR A 459 55.21 10.48 37.80
N VAL A 460 54.22 10.26 36.93
CA VAL A 460 53.77 8.91 36.53
C VAL A 460 54.85 8.18 35.75
N TRP A 461 55.53 8.89 34.85
CA TRP A 461 56.62 8.34 34.05
C TRP A 461 57.80 7.83 34.90
N ILE A 462 58.27 8.60 35.88
CA ILE A 462 59.44 8.20 36.67
C ILE A 462 59.11 7.25 37.83
N ALA A 463 57.83 7.13 38.21
CA ALA A 463 57.39 6.37 39.38
C ALA A 463 57.94 4.92 39.44
N PRO A 464 57.99 4.14 38.34
CA PRO A 464 58.56 2.80 38.35
C PRO A 464 60.06 2.80 38.69
N LEU A 465 60.83 3.74 38.13
CA LEU A 465 62.26 3.89 38.43
C LEU A 465 62.48 4.34 39.87
N ARG A 466 61.72 5.35 40.32
CA ARG A 466 61.79 5.83 41.69
C ARG A 466 61.54 4.70 42.67
N ARG A 467 60.47 3.92 42.52
CA ARG A 467 60.17 2.78 43.42
C ARG A 467 61.31 1.76 43.46
N ARG A 468 61.85 1.38 42.31
CA ARG A 468 62.92 0.37 42.21
C ARG A 468 64.22 0.82 42.86
N PHE A 469 64.62 2.08 42.66
CA PHE A 469 65.90 2.59 43.14
C PHE A 469 65.83 3.18 44.55
N SER A 470 64.68 3.69 45.01
CA SER A 470 64.55 4.23 46.37
C SER A 470 64.88 3.15 47.41
N ALA A 471 64.34 1.93 47.27
CA ALA A 471 64.64 0.83 48.20
C ALA A 471 66.14 0.48 48.27
N LEU A 472 66.87 0.58 47.15
CA LEU A 472 68.30 0.29 47.10
C LEU A 472 69.15 1.43 47.69
N PHE A 473 68.71 2.68 47.53
CA PHE A 473 69.39 3.83 48.12
C PHE A 473 69.10 3.98 49.62
N ASP A 474 67.90 3.62 50.06
CA ASP A 474 67.52 3.58 51.47
C ASP A 474 68.36 2.54 52.25
N GLU A 475 68.63 1.37 51.64
CA GLU A 475 69.52 0.34 52.23
C GLU A 475 70.97 0.83 52.38
N LEU A 476 71.40 1.76 51.53
CA LEU A 476 72.73 2.36 51.54
C LEU A 476 72.80 3.69 52.30
N ASP A 477 71.73 4.08 52.99
CA ASP A 477 71.58 5.33 53.75
C ASP A 477 71.85 6.60 52.89
N VAL A 478 71.47 6.55 51.62
CA VAL A 478 71.62 7.67 50.66
C VAL A 478 70.32 8.48 50.60
N ASN A 479 70.38 9.75 50.96
CA ASN A 479 69.23 10.65 50.90
C ASN A 479 68.91 11.01 49.44
N THR A 480 67.75 10.57 48.93
CA THR A 480 67.33 10.84 47.55
C THR A 480 66.28 11.95 47.45
N ARG A 481 66.54 12.95 46.60
CA ARG A 481 65.61 14.06 46.31
C ARG A 481 65.18 14.03 44.84
N TRP A 482 63.89 14.05 44.60
CA TRP A 482 63.29 14.05 43.26
C TRP A 482 62.50 15.35 43.07
N ARG A 483 62.94 16.21 42.16
CA ARG A 483 62.29 17.48 41.83
C ARG A 483 61.79 17.44 40.40
N LEU A 484 60.48 17.36 40.24
CA LEU A 484 59.82 17.19 38.95
C LEU A 484 58.66 18.18 38.85
N PRO A 485 58.35 18.72 37.67
CA PRO A 485 57.16 19.52 37.47
C PRO A 485 55.90 18.64 37.48
N GLU A 486 54.75 19.21 37.84
CA GLU A 486 53.47 18.48 37.89
C GLU A 486 53.01 18.02 36.51
N GLN A 487 53.37 18.78 35.47
CA GLN A 487 53.04 18.51 34.07
C GLN A 487 54.29 18.59 33.20
N TRP A 488 54.22 17.97 32.02
CA TRP A 488 55.28 18.11 31.03
C TRP A 488 55.30 19.56 30.50
N PRO A 489 56.48 20.18 30.38
CA PRO A 489 56.58 21.53 29.82
C PRO A 489 56.23 21.58 28.32
N PHE A 490 56.31 20.45 27.61
CA PHE A 490 55.88 20.26 26.21
C PHE A 490 55.59 18.78 25.94
N GLU A 491 54.98 18.45 24.79
CA GLU A 491 54.76 17.06 24.40
C GLU A 491 56.07 16.31 24.16
N VAL A 492 56.36 15.35 25.03
CA VAL A 492 57.54 14.49 24.92
C VAL A 492 57.14 13.21 24.18
N GLY A 493 57.57 13.08 22.92
CA GLY A 493 57.32 11.87 22.13
C GLY A 493 57.85 10.59 22.80
N SER A 494 57.21 9.45 22.50
CA SER A 494 57.51 8.14 23.10
C SER A 494 59.00 7.74 23.02
N ALA A 495 59.66 8.05 21.90
CA ALA A 495 61.09 7.80 21.71
C ALA A 495 61.98 8.60 22.69
N ARG A 496 61.62 9.86 22.99
CA ARG A 496 62.34 10.71 23.95
C ARG A 496 62.14 10.21 25.38
N LEU A 497 60.90 9.84 25.75
CA LEU A 497 60.59 9.26 27.07
C LEU A 497 61.38 7.97 27.32
N LEU A 498 61.44 7.08 26.33
CA LEU A 498 62.20 5.83 26.44
C LEU A 498 63.71 6.09 26.63
N ALA A 499 64.29 6.99 25.85
CA ALA A 499 65.70 7.33 25.95
C ALA A 499 66.06 7.96 27.31
N LEU A 500 65.23 8.87 27.81
CA LEU A 500 65.38 9.47 29.14
C LEU A 500 65.29 8.43 30.27
N THR A 501 64.36 7.48 30.14
CA THR A 501 64.19 6.38 31.11
C THR A 501 65.48 5.57 31.21
N ARG A 502 66.07 5.26 30.06
CA ARG A 502 67.32 4.48 29.95
C ARG A 502 68.53 5.24 30.45
N PHE A 503 68.60 6.54 30.17
CA PHE A 503 69.62 7.43 30.73
C PHE A 503 69.55 7.43 32.27
N LEU A 504 68.36 7.60 32.85
CA LEU A 504 68.18 7.56 34.31
C LEU A 504 68.55 6.21 34.90
N GLU A 505 68.13 5.09 34.31
CA GLU A 505 68.50 3.76 34.80
C GLU A 505 70.02 3.56 34.87
N GLU A 506 70.73 3.95 33.81
CA GLU A 506 72.19 3.79 33.75
C GLU A 506 72.88 4.78 34.71
N ALA A 507 72.41 6.03 34.80
CA ALA A 507 72.92 7.02 35.73
C ALA A 507 72.77 6.56 37.19
N LEU A 508 71.57 6.12 37.60
CA LEU A 508 71.32 5.63 38.95
C LEU A 508 72.10 4.35 39.26
N THR A 509 72.27 3.47 38.26
CA THR A 509 73.10 2.27 38.40
C THR A 509 74.57 2.63 38.61
N ASN A 510 75.07 3.68 37.94
CA ASN A 510 76.42 4.17 38.13
C ASN A 510 76.61 4.77 39.52
N VAL A 511 75.63 5.53 40.02
CA VAL A 511 75.65 6.06 41.39
C VAL A 511 75.75 4.90 42.39
N LEU A 512 74.87 3.90 42.30
CA LEU A 512 74.90 2.73 43.20
C LEU A 512 76.25 2.00 43.22
N LYS A 513 76.89 1.85 42.06
CA LYS A 513 78.13 1.06 41.95
C LYS A 513 79.39 1.84 42.30
N HIS A 514 79.40 3.15 42.07
CA HIS A 514 80.64 3.91 41.98
C HIS A 514 80.68 5.15 42.86
N SER A 515 79.54 5.80 43.13
CA SER A 515 79.53 7.14 43.73
C SER A 515 79.96 7.17 45.20
N GLN A 516 79.48 6.24 46.05
CA GLN A 516 79.61 6.35 47.53
C GLN A 516 79.10 7.71 48.08
N CYS A 517 78.07 8.27 47.46
CA CYS A 517 77.41 9.49 47.93
C CYS A 517 76.58 9.23 49.19
N SER A 518 76.31 10.31 49.92
CA SER A 518 75.28 10.36 50.96
C SER A 518 74.02 11.11 50.48
N GLU A 519 74.12 11.87 49.38
CA GLU A 519 73.01 12.61 48.79
C GLU A 519 72.97 12.43 47.27
N LEU A 520 71.76 12.20 46.75
CA LEU A 520 71.45 12.09 45.33
C LEU A 520 70.22 12.94 44.98
N GLU A 521 70.36 13.84 44.01
CA GLU A 521 69.29 14.71 43.54
C GLU A 521 69.01 14.47 42.05
N ILE A 522 67.75 14.20 41.72
CA ILE A 522 67.25 14.11 40.35
C ILE A 522 66.29 15.26 40.12
N THR A 523 66.63 16.14 39.18
CA THR A 523 65.83 17.33 38.87
C THR A 523 65.46 17.35 37.39
N LEU A 524 64.18 17.50 37.10
CA LEU A 524 63.66 17.84 35.77
C LEU A 524 63.14 19.26 35.81
N GLN A 525 63.65 20.13 34.94
CA GLN A 525 63.23 21.53 34.88
C GLN A 525 63.36 22.06 33.44
N LEU A 526 62.72 23.20 33.18
CA LEU A 526 62.92 23.97 31.97
C LEU A 526 64.00 25.03 32.25
N ASP A 527 65.01 25.15 31.40
CA ASP A 527 66.00 26.23 31.51
C ASP A 527 65.50 27.53 30.87
N GLU A 528 66.27 28.61 31.05
CA GLU A 528 65.93 29.95 30.55
C GLU A 528 65.80 30.02 29.01
N ASP A 529 66.44 29.09 28.28
CA ASP A 529 66.40 28.99 26.81
C ASP A 529 65.28 28.03 26.32
N GLN A 530 64.27 27.76 27.15
CA GLN A 530 63.18 26.80 26.86
C GLN A 530 63.67 25.37 26.57
N ARG A 531 64.81 24.96 27.13
CA ARG A 531 65.29 23.58 26.99
C ARG A 531 64.90 22.75 28.20
N MET A 532 64.34 21.57 27.96
CA MET A 532 64.11 20.61 29.04
C MET A 532 65.46 20.07 29.51
N ARG A 533 65.73 20.22 30.80
CA ARG A 533 66.96 19.82 31.46
C ARG A 533 66.66 18.76 32.51
N LEU A 534 67.18 17.55 32.29
CA LEU A 534 67.17 16.48 33.29
C LEU A 534 68.58 16.36 33.88
N THR A 535 68.68 16.53 35.19
CA THR A 535 69.94 16.51 35.93
C THR A 535 69.92 15.41 36.97
N VAL A 536 70.98 14.61 37.02
CA VAL A 536 71.29 13.65 38.10
C VAL A 536 72.57 14.14 38.77
N ARG A 537 72.50 14.47 40.06
CA ARG A 537 73.60 15.04 40.83
C ARG A 537 73.82 14.26 42.11
N ASP A 538 75.06 13.86 42.39
CA ASP A 538 75.46 13.18 43.62
C ASP A 538 76.67 13.85 44.27
N ASN A 539 76.83 13.70 45.59
CA ASN A 539 77.94 14.26 46.36
C ASN A 539 79.09 13.25 46.60
N GLY A 540 79.25 12.27 45.72
CA GLY A 540 80.17 11.15 45.89
C GLY A 540 81.64 11.47 45.59
N ARG A 541 82.45 10.41 45.47
CA ARG A 541 83.92 10.49 45.32
C ARG A 541 84.42 11.18 44.03
N GLY A 542 83.54 11.39 43.06
CA GLY A 542 83.89 11.94 41.75
C GLY A 542 84.74 11.00 40.89
N PHE A 543 84.99 11.39 39.65
CA PHE A 543 85.93 10.76 38.72
C PHE A 543 86.46 11.78 37.72
N ASP A 544 87.58 11.50 37.07
CA ASP A 544 88.06 12.30 35.95
C ASP A 544 87.32 11.91 34.66
N PRO A 545 86.48 12.79 34.07
CA PRO A 545 85.75 12.46 32.84
C PRO A 545 86.65 12.22 31.62
N ALA A 546 87.87 12.78 31.60
CA ALA A 546 88.80 12.65 30.48
C ALA A 546 89.50 11.28 30.47
N GLY A 547 89.89 10.75 31.64
CA GLY A 547 90.58 9.46 31.79
C GLY A 547 89.72 8.19 31.63
N VAL A 548 88.39 8.31 31.54
CA VAL A 548 87.46 7.16 31.44
C VAL A 548 87.53 6.44 30.08
N GLY A 549 88.02 7.13 29.04
CA GLY A 549 88.14 6.58 27.68
C GLY A 549 89.25 5.53 27.51
N GLU A 550 90.35 5.63 28.26
CA GLU A 550 91.56 4.82 28.03
C GLU A 550 91.58 3.46 28.74
N GLN A 551 90.71 3.23 29.74
CA GLN A 551 90.73 2.00 30.56
C GLN A 551 89.59 1.00 30.27
N GLY A 552 88.91 1.09 29.13
CA GLY A 552 87.83 0.14 28.77
C GLY A 552 86.58 0.18 29.67
N ARG A 553 86.51 1.15 30.59
CA ARG A 553 85.40 1.37 31.54
C ARG A 553 84.36 2.39 31.06
N GLY A 554 84.56 3.02 29.89
CA GLY A 554 83.71 4.09 29.34
C GLY A 554 82.48 3.67 28.51
N ILE A 555 82.20 2.36 28.38
CA ILE A 555 81.13 1.85 27.49
C ILE A 555 79.74 2.39 27.88
N GLY A 556 79.42 2.47 29.19
CA GLY A 556 78.14 2.99 29.66
C GLY A 556 77.95 4.48 29.36
N MET A 557 79.01 5.27 29.51
CA MET A 557 78.96 6.72 29.30
C MET A 557 78.86 7.08 27.81
N ASN A 558 79.60 6.37 26.95
CA ASN A 558 79.50 6.52 25.50
C ASN A 558 78.13 6.05 24.97
N SER A 559 77.58 4.96 25.52
CA SER A 559 76.23 4.49 25.17
C SER A 559 75.15 5.50 25.57
N MET A 560 75.26 6.11 26.76
CA MET A 560 74.36 7.19 27.18
C MET A 560 74.45 8.41 26.25
N ARG A 561 75.67 8.85 25.90
CA ARG A 561 75.88 9.99 24.99
C ARG A 561 75.28 9.74 23.61
N MET A 562 75.65 8.65 22.95
CA MET A 562 75.13 8.30 21.62
C MET A 562 73.60 8.18 21.59
N ARG A 563 73.00 7.65 22.66
CA ARG A 563 71.54 7.51 22.77
C ARG A 563 70.84 8.85 22.88
N ILE A 564 71.38 9.77 23.68
CA ILE A 564 70.82 11.12 23.85
C ILE A 564 71.01 11.96 22.57
N GLU A 565 72.17 11.86 21.92
CA GLU A 565 72.43 12.55 20.64
C GLU A 565 71.50 12.06 19.51
N ARG A 566 71.23 10.75 19.44
CA ARG A 566 70.36 10.14 18.40
C ARG A 566 68.92 10.68 18.41
N ILE A 567 68.44 11.16 19.55
CA ILE A 567 67.11 11.77 19.69
C ILE A 567 67.15 13.30 19.75
N GLY A 568 68.26 13.91 19.31
CA GLY A 568 68.44 15.36 19.21
C GLY A 568 68.74 16.06 20.53
N GLY A 569 69.22 15.32 21.54
CA GLY A 569 69.61 15.88 22.84
C GLY A 569 71.12 16.03 23.00
N GLN A 570 71.52 16.66 24.09
CA GLN A 570 72.93 16.78 24.47
C GLN A 570 73.14 16.26 25.89
N LEU A 571 74.20 15.49 26.10
CA LEU A 571 74.63 15.00 27.41
C LEU A 571 75.93 15.69 27.83
N ASN A 572 75.87 16.44 28.92
CA ASN A 572 77.02 17.03 29.57
C ASN A 572 77.31 16.32 30.90
N ILE A 573 78.58 16.02 31.18
CA ILE A 573 79.00 15.30 32.38
C ILE A 573 80.13 16.08 33.03
N THR A 574 79.92 16.48 34.27
CA THR A 574 80.92 17.16 35.08
C THR A 574 81.11 16.39 36.37
N SER A 575 82.35 16.05 36.70
CA SER A 575 82.66 15.33 37.94
C SER A 575 83.95 15.87 38.56
N LYS A 576 83.91 16.03 39.88
CA LYS A 576 85.02 16.41 40.74
C LYS A 576 84.84 15.72 42.10
N PRO A 577 85.89 15.56 42.93
CA PRO A 577 85.70 15.03 44.28
C PRO A 577 84.63 15.81 45.05
N GLY A 578 83.65 15.10 45.60
CA GLY A 578 82.52 15.67 46.33
C GLY A 578 81.32 16.07 45.46
N GLU A 579 81.39 15.95 44.13
CA GLU A 579 80.27 16.28 43.24
C GLU A 579 80.38 15.63 41.86
N THR A 580 79.38 14.83 41.47
CA THR A 580 79.19 14.35 40.10
C THR A 580 77.83 14.79 39.60
N GLN A 581 77.79 15.36 38.39
CA GLN A 581 76.56 15.86 37.77
C GLN A 581 76.49 15.43 36.30
N LEU A 582 75.42 14.72 35.95
CA LEU A 582 75.06 14.39 34.59
C LEU A 582 73.85 15.23 34.20
N THR A 583 73.96 15.96 33.10
CA THR A 583 72.91 16.87 32.63
C THR A 583 72.56 16.55 31.18
N VAL A 584 71.29 16.23 30.95
CA VAL A 584 70.73 16.03 29.62
C VAL A 584 69.85 17.22 29.26
N THR A 585 70.04 17.78 28.07
CA THR A 585 69.24 18.90 27.57
C THR A 585 68.61 18.61 26.20
N PHE A 586 67.33 18.98 26.04
CA PHE A 586 66.58 18.90 24.78
C PHE A 586 65.95 20.25 24.44
N SER A 587 65.99 20.65 23.17
CA SER A 587 65.22 21.81 22.67
C SER A 587 63.72 21.48 22.60
N ALA A 588 62.89 22.44 22.97
CA ALA A 588 61.43 22.33 22.91
C ALA A 588 60.86 22.36 21.46
N GLU A 589 61.67 22.66 20.44
CA GLU A 589 61.18 22.76 19.05
C GLU A 589 61.70 21.68 18.09
N ALA A 590 60.78 21.31 17.17
CA ALA A 590 60.89 20.48 15.95
C ALA A 590 60.58 18.98 16.10
N LEU A 591 59.28 18.64 16.18
CA LEU A 591 58.74 17.51 15.42
C LEU A 591 58.20 18.06 14.10
N SER A 592 59.04 18.04 13.07
CA SER A 592 58.57 18.12 11.68
C SER A 592 57.73 16.87 11.41
N PRO A 593 56.46 17.01 10.97
CA PRO A 593 55.63 15.87 10.65
C PRO A 593 55.93 15.44 9.22
N HIS A 594 56.79 14.45 9.01
CA HIS A 594 56.91 13.82 7.70
C HIS A 594 57.01 12.29 7.75
N SER A 595 56.08 11.74 6.95
CA SER A 595 56.03 10.45 6.24
C SER A 595 55.87 9.17 7.04
#